data_AF-A0A6L3XSZ5-F1
#
_entry.id   AF-A0A6L3XSZ5-F1
#
_cell.length_a   1.000
_cell.length_b   1.000
_cell.length_c   1.000
_cell.angle_alpha   90.00
_cell.angle_beta   90.00
_cell.angle_gamma   90.00
#
_symmetry.space_group_name_H-M   'P 1'
#
loop_
_entity.id
_entity.type
_entity.pdbx_description
1 polymer ?
#
loop_
_entity_poly.entity_id
_entity_poly.type
_entity_poly.pdbx_seq_one_letter_code
_entity_poly.pdbx_strand_id
1 'polypeptide(L)'
;MQVLHVCSEMFPLLKTGGLADVLGALPAAQIAGGVDTRVLLPAFPDIRRGIPDAKVVTRRETFAGRITLLFGHYNGVGIYLIDAPHLYDRPGSPYHDTNLYAYTDNVMRFALLGWVGAEMAVGLDPFWRPNVVHAHDWHAGLAPAYLAAKGHPAKSVFTVHNLAYQGMYYAHHMNDIDLPWSFFNMHGLEFNGQISFLKAGLYYADHITAVSPTYAREITQPEFGYGMEGLLQQRHREGRLSGILNGVDEQIWNPETDLLLAARYGRDSGE
;
A
#
# COMPACT_ATOMS: atom_id res chain seq x y z
N MET A 1 18.21 8.93 1.23
CA MET A 1 17.27 8.25 0.31
C MET A 1 15.86 8.61 0.72
N GLN A 2 14.98 8.90 -0.23
CA GLN A 2 13.58 9.28 0.00
C GLN A 2 12.66 8.12 -0.36
N VAL A 3 11.81 7.68 0.57
CA VAL A 3 10.89 6.54 0.39
C VAL A 3 9.46 6.99 0.65
N LEU A 4 8.56 6.71 -0.29
CA LEU A 4 7.13 6.89 -0.11
C LEU A 4 6.47 5.53 0.08
N HIS A 5 5.90 5.27 1.25
CA HIS A 5 4.97 4.16 1.40
C HIS A 5 3.58 4.56 0.91
N VAL A 6 2.96 3.72 0.09
CA VAL A 6 1.60 3.92 -0.41
C VAL A 6 0.74 2.78 0.10
N CYS A 7 -0.27 3.11 0.92
CA CYS A 7 -1.12 2.12 1.57
C CYS A 7 -2.53 2.70 1.80
N SER A 8 -3.49 1.84 2.17
CA SER A 8 -4.86 2.24 2.52
C SER A 8 -5.05 2.51 4.01
N GLU A 9 -4.16 1.99 4.85
CA GLU A 9 -4.33 1.96 6.31
C GLU A 9 -3.01 2.09 7.06
N MET A 10 -3.10 2.53 8.31
CA MET A 10 -1.96 2.77 9.20
C MET A 10 -2.44 2.79 10.66
N PHE A 11 -1.87 1.93 11.50
CA PHE A 11 -2.16 1.91 12.93
C PHE A 11 -1.51 3.12 13.64
N PRO A 12 -2.16 3.75 14.63
CA PRO A 12 -3.49 3.46 15.18
C PRO A 12 -4.62 4.26 14.51
N LEU A 13 -4.35 5.00 13.43
CA LEU A 13 -5.32 5.86 12.77
C LEU A 13 -6.47 5.08 12.14
N LEU A 14 -6.15 3.95 11.51
CA LEU A 14 -7.11 3.09 10.84
C LEU A 14 -6.51 1.70 10.67
N LYS A 15 -7.25 0.67 11.07
CA LYS A 15 -6.83 -0.73 10.99
C LYS A 15 -7.97 -1.64 10.54
N THR A 16 -7.77 -2.32 9.42
CA THR A 16 -8.63 -3.39 8.90
C THR A 16 -7.90 -4.74 8.88
N GLY A 17 -6.56 -4.74 8.79
CA GLY A 17 -5.75 -5.95 8.84
C GLY A 17 -4.34 -5.72 9.39
N GLY A 18 -3.46 -6.71 9.17
CA GLY A 18 -2.06 -6.66 9.62
C GLY A 18 -1.17 -5.69 8.83
N LEU A 19 -1.63 -5.21 7.67
CA LEU A 19 -0.94 -4.17 6.91
C LEU A 19 -0.82 -2.89 7.75
N ALA A 20 -1.89 -2.47 8.43
CA ALA A 20 -1.88 -1.28 9.29
C ALA A 20 -0.78 -1.32 10.36
N ASP A 21 -0.49 -2.50 10.94
CA ASP A 21 0.54 -2.66 11.97
C ASP A 21 1.94 -2.42 11.41
N VAL A 22 2.22 -2.96 10.21
CA VAL A 22 3.50 -2.74 9.52
C VAL A 22 3.69 -1.25 9.25
N LEU A 23 2.66 -0.57 8.76
CA LEU A 23 2.74 0.85 8.44
C LEU A 23 2.76 1.75 9.69
N GLY A 24 2.29 1.25 10.83
CA GLY A 24 2.40 1.93 12.12
C GLY A 24 3.84 1.99 12.66
N ALA A 25 4.69 1.01 12.31
CA ALA A 25 6.03 0.88 12.87
C ALA A 25 7.17 1.07 11.85
N LEU A 26 7.04 0.51 10.64
CA LEU A 26 8.12 0.48 9.64
C LEU A 26 8.61 1.88 9.22
N PRO A 27 7.74 2.87 8.94
CA PRO A 27 8.20 4.20 8.55
C PRO A 27 9.07 4.87 9.63
N ALA A 28 8.67 4.77 10.90
CA ALA A 28 9.43 5.33 12.02
C ALA A 28 10.80 4.63 12.18
N ALA A 29 10.83 3.30 12.05
CA ALA A 29 12.08 2.54 12.10
C ALA A 29 13.04 2.92 10.96
N GLN A 30 12.54 3.15 9.74
CA GLN A 30 13.35 3.63 8.62
C GLN A 30 13.89 5.04 8.84
N ILE A 31 13.08 5.93 9.43
CA ILE A 31 13.51 7.28 9.81
C ILE A 31 14.63 7.23 10.84
N ALA A 32 14.51 6.38 11.87
CA ALA A 32 15.57 6.15 12.84
C ALA A 32 16.86 5.59 12.19
N GLY A 33 16.72 4.83 11.10
CA GLY A 33 17.82 4.38 10.24
C GLY A 33 18.39 5.42 9.27
N GLY A 34 17.90 6.67 9.30
CA GLY A 34 18.39 7.78 8.45
C GLY A 34 17.74 7.90 7.07
N VAL A 35 16.61 7.21 6.83
CA VAL A 35 15.83 7.34 5.59
C VAL A 35 14.79 8.44 5.73
N ASP A 36 14.64 9.28 4.71
CA ASP A 36 13.51 10.24 4.65
C ASP A 36 12.27 9.51 4.14
N THR A 37 11.55 8.90 5.09
CA THR A 37 10.36 8.10 4.80
C THR A 37 9.08 8.90 5.06
N ARG A 38 8.16 8.84 4.10
CA ARG A 38 6.81 9.41 4.19
C ARG A 38 5.77 8.37 3.82
N VAL A 39 4.52 8.60 4.24
CA VAL A 39 3.39 7.70 3.94
C VAL A 39 2.32 8.47 3.17
N LEU A 40 1.76 7.88 2.12
CA LEU A 40 0.61 8.38 1.38
C LEU A 40 -0.61 7.52 1.70
N LEU A 41 -1.68 8.17 2.18
CA LEU A 41 -2.94 7.53 2.55
C LEU A 41 -4.13 8.24 1.87
N PRO A 42 -5.22 7.52 1.56
CA PRO A 42 -6.53 8.14 1.36
C PRO A 42 -6.97 8.88 2.64
N ALA A 43 -7.57 10.06 2.51
CA ALA A 43 -8.07 10.83 3.66
C ALA A 43 -9.39 10.25 4.22
N PHE A 44 -9.40 8.98 4.63
CA PHE A 44 -10.55 8.38 5.32
C PHE A 44 -10.87 9.15 6.62
N PRO A 45 -12.13 9.14 7.10
CA PRO A 45 -12.57 10.02 8.19
C PRO A 45 -11.70 9.95 9.45
N ASP A 46 -11.30 8.74 9.87
CA ASP A 46 -10.47 8.56 11.07
C ASP A 46 -9.00 9.00 10.84
N ILE A 47 -8.43 8.72 9.66
CA ILE A 47 -7.09 9.21 9.28
C ILE A 47 -7.08 10.74 9.24
N ARG A 48 -8.08 11.35 8.58
CA ARG A 48 -8.18 12.81 8.45
C ARG A 48 -8.31 13.49 9.80
N ARG A 49 -9.06 12.89 10.74
CA ARG A 49 -9.23 13.38 12.11
C ARG A 49 -7.96 13.25 12.94
N GLY A 50 -7.19 12.19 12.74
CA GLY A 50 -5.91 11.97 13.43
C GLY A 50 -4.78 12.88 12.97
N ILE A 51 -4.94 13.58 11.84
CA ILE A 51 -3.96 14.54 11.31
C ILE A 51 -4.67 15.88 11.02
N PRO A 52 -5.14 16.58 12.08
CA PRO A 52 -5.98 17.76 11.92
C PRO A 52 -5.25 18.92 11.22
N ASP A 53 -3.95 19.07 11.50
CA ASP A 53 -3.12 20.20 11.07
C ASP A 53 -2.50 20.08 9.67
N ALA A 54 -2.90 19.06 8.90
CA ALA A 54 -2.38 18.86 7.55
C ALA A 54 -2.60 20.09 6.66
N LYS A 55 -1.52 20.53 5.99
CA LYS A 55 -1.51 21.72 5.13
C LYS A 55 -1.65 21.31 3.67
N VAL A 56 -2.24 22.20 2.87
CA VAL A 56 -2.39 21.98 1.43
C VAL A 56 -1.03 22.03 0.76
N VAL A 57 -0.68 20.96 0.04
CA VAL A 57 0.48 20.90 -0.85
C VAL A 57 0.07 21.37 -2.24
N THR A 58 -0.98 20.77 -2.79
CA THR A 58 -1.48 21.10 -4.14
C THR A 58 -2.93 20.68 -4.33
N ARG A 59 -3.56 21.19 -5.40
CA ARG A 59 -4.90 20.80 -5.85
C ARG A 59 -4.83 20.40 -7.32
N ARG A 60 -5.51 19.31 -7.68
CA ARG A 60 -5.50 18.75 -9.04
C ARG A 60 -6.88 18.27 -9.45
N GLU A 61 -7.16 18.44 -10.74
CA GLU A 61 -8.20 17.67 -11.41
C GLU A 61 -7.59 16.35 -11.87
N THR A 62 -8.29 15.25 -11.64
CA THR A 62 -7.84 13.89 -11.98
C THR A 62 -8.97 13.15 -12.68
N PHE A 63 -8.67 11.96 -13.21
CA PHE A 63 -9.68 11.05 -13.75
C PHE A 63 -10.73 10.63 -12.69
N ALA A 64 -10.38 10.69 -11.40
CA ALA A 64 -11.26 10.36 -10.28
C ALA A 64 -11.93 11.61 -9.65
N GLY A 65 -11.90 12.75 -10.35
CA GLY A 65 -12.41 14.04 -9.88
C GLY A 65 -11.37 14.90 -9.17
N ARG A 66 -11.83 16.01 -8.61
CA ARG A 66 -10.97 17.00 -7.93
C ARG A 66 -10.42 16.47 -6.62
N ILE A 67 -9.12 16.63 -6.41
CA ILE A 67 -8.45 16.26 -5.16
C ILE A 67 -7.65 17.43 -4.58
N THR A 68 -7.44 17.38 -3.27
CA THR A 68 -6.41 18.17 -2.59
C THR A 68 -5.38 17.22 -1.99
N LEU A 69 -4.10 17.41 -2.30
CA LEU A 69 -3.03 16.72 -1.58
C LEU A 69 -2.71 17.53 -0.32
N LEU A 70 -2.87 16.91 0.84
CA LEU A 70 -2.50 17.49 2.13
C LEU A 70 -1.21 16.84 2.63
N PHE A 71 -0.47 17.56 3.48
CA PHE A 71 0.71 17.04 4.16
C PHE A 71 0.70 17.45 5.64
N GLY A 72 0.90 16.48 6.52
CA GLY A 72 0.99 16.66 7.96
C GLY A 72 2.00 15.70 8.57
N HIS A 73 2.02 15.61 9.90
CA HIS A 73 2.86 14.67 10.61
C HIS A 73 2.03 13.87 11.60
N TYR A 74 2.43 12.62 11.81
CA TYR A 74 1.89 11.76 12.84
C TYR A 74 3.05 11.00 13.50
N ASN A 75 3.25 11.19 14.81
CA ASN A 75 4.35 10.60 15.59
C ASN A 75 5.75 10.75 14.92
N GLY A 76 6.02 11.93 14.35
CA GLY A 76 7.29 12.22 13.67
C GLY A 76 7.40 11.70 12.23
N VAL A 77 6.43 10.91 11.74
CA VAL A 77 6.35 10.45 10.35
C VAL A 77 5.62 11.49 9.51
N GLY A 78 6.18 11.86 8.35
CA GLY A 78 5.50 12.72 7.38
C GLY A 78 4.40 11.97 6.63
N ILE A 79 3.18 12.51 6.63
CA ILE A 79 2.00 11.88 6.05
C ILE A 79 1.39 12.78 4.97
N TYR A 80 1.25 12.24 3.76
CA TYR A 80 0.42 12.80 2.72
C TYR A 80 -0.98 12.19 2.77
N LEU A 81 -1.98 13.05 2.61
CA LEU A 81 -3.38 12.64 2.53
C LEU A 81 -3.96 13.04 1.17
N ILE A 82 -4.58 12.08 0.49
CA ILE A 82 -5.39 12.33 -0.70
C ILE A 82 -6.78 12.74 -0.20
N ASP A 83 -7.02 14.05 -0.12
CA ASP A 83 -8.30 14.59 0.26
C ASP A 83 -9.23 14.66 -0.96
N ALA A 84 -10.14 13.68 -1.00
CA ALA A 84 -11.16 13.51 -2.02
C ALA A 84 -12.47 13.07 -1.34
N PRO A 85 -13.20 13.99 -0.66
CA PRO A 85 -14.34 13.63 0.18
C PRO A 85 -15.43 12.85 -0.57
N HIS A 86 -15.64 13.15 -1.86
CA HIS A 86 -16.58 12.42 -2.70
C HIS A 86 -16.26 10.92 -2.85
N LEU A 87 -15.01 10.51 -2.64
CA LEU A 87 -14.56 9.13 -2.65
C LEU A 87 -14.38 8.54 -1.25
N TYR A 88 -13.86 9.33 -0.30
CA TYR A 88 -13.34 8.79 0.97
C TYR A 88 -14.15 9.16 2.22
N ASP A 89 -14.93 10.25 2.21
CA ASP A 89 -15.71 10.69 3.36
C ASP A 89 -17.08 9.99 3.38
N ARG A 90 -17.07 8.70 3.76
CA ARG A 90 -18.26 7.84 3.80
C ARG A 90 -18.27 6.99 5.07
N PRO A 91 -19.46 6.67 5.61
CA PRO A 91 -19.58 5.77 6.76
C PRO A 91 -19.32 4.32 6.33
N GLY A 92 -18.87 3.50 7.28
CA GLY A 92 -18.53 2.10 7.05
C GLY A 92 -17.03 1.86 7.20
N SER A 93 -16.52 0.87 6.48
CA SER A 93 -15.10 0.56 6.42
C SER A 93 -14.44 1.25 5.20
N PRO A 94 -13.11 1.25 5.10
CA PRO A 94 -12.40 1.76 3.91
C PRO A 94 -12.82 1.11 2.59
N TYR A 95 -13.42 -0.09 2.63
CA TYR A 95 -13.72 -0.92 1.46
C TYR A 95 -15.23 -1.20 1.28
N HIS A 96 -16.00 -1.15 2.35
CA HIS A 96 -17.41 -1.56 2.40
C HIS A 96 -18.28 -0.51 3.09
N ASP A 97 -19.53 -0.41 2.64
CA ASP A 97 -20.56 0.38 3.29
C ASP A 97 -20.97 -0.19 4.67
N THR A 98 -21.93 0.47 5.32
CA THR A 98 -22.46 0.04 6.64
C THR A 98 -23.18 -1.30 6.61
N ASN A 99 -23.57 -1.80 5.43
CA ASN A 99 -24.20 -3.09 5.23
C ASN A 99 -23.19 -4.17 4.78
N LEU A 100 -21.88 -3.85 4.82
CA LEU A 100 -20.77 -4.72 4.42
C LEU A 100 -20.73 -5.03 2.91
N TYR A 101 -21.39 -4.23 2.06
CA TYR A 101 -21.23 -4.32 0.61
C TYR A 101 -20.02 -3.50 0.16
N ALA A 102 -19.18 -4.10 -0.69
CA ALA A 102 -18.02 -3.42 -1.24
C ALA A 102 -18.48 -2.20 -2.07
N TYR A 103 -17.82 -1.05 -1.91
CA TYR A 103 -18.15 0.10 -2.73
C TYR A 103 -17.87 -0.19 -4.20
N THR A 104 -18.83 0.14 -5.05
CA THR A 104 -18.75 -0.09 -6.51
C THR A 104 -17.64 0.74 -7.16
N ASP A 105 -17.28 1.88 -6.55
CA ASP A 105 -16.21 2.77 -6.98
C ASP A 105 -14.85 2.46 -6.33
N ASN A 106 -14.67 1.29 -5.69
CA ASN A 106 -13.36 0.88 -5.16
C ASN A 106 -12.28 0.85 -6.24
N VAL A 107 -12.63 0.52 -7.49
CA VAL A 107 -11.72 0.61 -8.64
C VAL A 107 -11.12 2.00 -8.77
N MET A 108 -11.94 3.05 -8.64
CA MET A 108 -11.52 4.45 -8.71
C MET A 108 -10.75 4.88 -7.47
N ARG A 109 -11.24 4.50 -6.30
CA ARG A 109 -10.65 4.86 -5.00
C ARG A 109 -9.18 4.43 -4.90
N PHE A 110 -8.89 3.21 -5.35
CA PHE A 110 -7.55 2.62 -5.26
C PHE A 110 -6.70 2.84 -6.51
N ALA A 111 -7.31 3.06 -7.68
CA ALA A 111 -6.59 3.61 -8.84
C ALA A 111 -6.04 5.00 -8.54
N LEU A 112 -6.85 5.88 -7.93
CA LEU A 112 -6.41 7.21 -7.51
C LEU A 112 -5.24 7.13 -6.51
N LEU A 113 -5.28 6.21 -5.55
CA LEU A 113 -4.18 6.00 -4.59
C LEU A 113 -2.87 5.63 -5.32
N GLY A 114 -2.92 4.66 -6.23
CA GLY A 114 -1.76 4.27 -7.02
C GLY A 114 -1.25 5.39 -7.93
N TRP A 115 -2.17 6.12 -8.55
CA TRP A 115 -1.85 7.24 -9.44
C TRP A 115 -1.17 8.37 -8.70
N VAL A 116 -1.70 8.81 -7.54
CA VAL A 116 -1.05 9.83 -6.71
C VAL A 116 0.31 9.34 -6.23
N GLY A 117 0.45 8.07 -5.86
CA GLY A 117 1.74 7.47 -5.50
C GLY A 117 2.80 7.63 -6.59
N ALA A 118 2.42 7.45 -7.87
CA ALA A 118 3.31 7.69 -9.00
C ALA A 118 3.49 9.18 -9.34
N GLU A 119 2.47 10.01 -9.15
CA GLU A 119 2.55 11.47 -9.34
C GLU A 119 3.53 12.12 -8.36
N MET A 120 3.62 11.63 -7.13
CA MET A 120 4.65 12.05 -6.18
C MET A 120 6.06 11.88 -6.77
N ALA A 121 6.28 10.80 -7.53
CA ALA A 121 7.54 10.52 -8.20
C ALA A 121 7.82 11.40 -9.43
N VAL A 122 6.88 12.24 -9.89
CA VAL A 122 7.09 13.20 -11.00
C VAL A 122 6.92 14.66 -10.57
N GLY A 123 6.91 14.93 -9.26
CA GLY A 123 6.93 16.29 -8.71
C GLY A 123 5.56 16.86 -8.37
N LEU A 124 4.61 16.02 -7.96
CA LEU A 124 3.33 16.50 -7.43
C LEU A 124 3.51 17.39 -6.19
N ASP A 125 4.47 17.06 -5.34
CA ASP A 125 5.05 17.96 -4.35
C ASP A 125 6.31 18.62 -4.94
N PRO A 126 6.34 19.96 -5.10
CA PRO A 126 7.50 20.67 -5.64
C PRO A 126 8.78 20.57 -4.79
N PHE A 127 8.66 20.21 -3.50
CA PHE A 127 9.76 20.22 -2.54
C PHE A 127 10.23 18.83 -2.13
N TRP A 128 9.51 17.78 -2.53
CA TRP A 128 9.85 16.41 -2.15
C TRP A 128 9.44 15.40 -3.22
N ARG A 129 10.36 14.48 -3.54
CA ARG A 129 10.14 13.45 -4.57
C ARG A 129 10.76 12.13 -4.12
N PRO A 130 10.01 11.01 -4.08
CA PRO A 130 10.57 9.73 -3.66
C PRO A 130 11.60 9.20 -4.67
N ASN A 131 12.66 8.58 -4.16
CA ASN A 131 13.53 7.71 -4.95
C ASN A 131 12.93 6.32 -5.08
N VAL A 132 12.16 5.89 -4.07
CA VAL A 132 11.46 4.61 -4.01
C VAL A 132 10.00 4.84 -3.64
N VAL A 133 9.09 4.26 -4.42
CA VAL A 133 7.68 4.12 -4.08
C VAL A 133 7.45 2.68 -3.62
N HIS A 134 7.11 2.51 -2.36
CA HIS A 134 6.84 1.23 -1.74
C HIS A 134 5.32 1.06 -1.58
N ALA A 135 4.72 0.35 -2.53
CA ALA A 135 3.29 0.07 -2.56
C ALA A 135 2.96 -1.20 -1.76
N HIS A 136 1.84 -1.16 -1.05
CA HIS A 136 1.40 -2.27 -0.20
C HIS A 136 0.03 -2.81 -0.62
N ASP A 137 -0.02 -4.12 -0.87
CA ASP A 137 -1.19 -4.89 -1.28
C ASP A 137 -1.93 -4.34 -2.51
N TRP A 138 -3.03 -5.02 -2.87
CA TRP A 138 -3.85 -4.66 -4.02
C TRP A 138 -4.32 -3.20 -4.01
N HIS A 139 -4.51 -2.58 -2.83
CA HIS A 139 -4.93 -1.18 -2.70
C HIS A 139 -3.98 -0.20 -3.41
N ALA A 140 -2.67 -0.43 -3.30
CA ALA A 140 -1.64 0.39 -3.95
C ALA A 140 -1.03 -0.31 -5.17
N GLY A 141 -1.61 -1.45 -5.59
CA GLY A 141 -1.06 -2.32 -6.64
C GLY A 141 -0.92 -1.66 -8.01
N LEU A 142 -1.67 -0.59 -8.29
CA LEU A 142 -1.48 0.18 -9.52
C LEU A 142 -0.30 1.16 -9.47
N ALA A 143 0.26 1.50 -8.30
CA ALA A 143 1.36 2.47 -8.23
C ALA A 143 2.59 2.06 -9.08
N PRO A 144 3.07 0.80 -9.03
CA PRO A 144 4.15 0.35 -9.92
C PRO A 144 3.77 0.42 -11.41
N ALA A 145 2.52 0.14 -11.76
CA ALA A 145 2.05 0.24 -13.14
C ALA A 145 2.05 1.68 -13.66
N TYR A 146 1.57 2.65 -12.85
CA TYR A 146 1.64 4.06 -13.22
C TYR A 146 3.09 4.57 -13.30
N LEU A 147 3.99 4.11 -12.44
CA LEU A 147 5.41 4.44 -12.56
C LEU A 147 5.99 3.93 -13.88
N ALA A 148 5.65 2.70 -14.28
CA ALA A 148 6.06 2.16 -15.58
C ALA A 148 5.49 2.98 -16.75
N ALA A 149 4.21 3.36 -16.70
CA ALA A 149 3.57 4.21 -17.71
C ALA A 149 4.24 5.59 -17.83
N LYS A 150 4.88 6.07 -16.76
CA LYS A 150 5.59 7.35 -16.71
C LYS A 150 7.10 7.23 -16.96
N GLY A 151 7.59 6.07 -17.41
CA GLY A 151 9.00 5.86 -17.72
C GLY A 151 9.89 5.64 -16.50
N HIS A 152 9.36 5.00 -15.45
CA HIS A 152 10.09 4.64 -14.22
C HIS A 152 10.80 5.81 -13.52
N PRO A 153 10.06 6.87 -13.14
CA PRO A 153 10.64 8.07 -12.54
C PRO A 153 11.16 7.86 -11.10
N ALA A 154 10.85 6.72 -10.50
CA ALA A 154 11.34 6.21 -9.21
C ALA A 154 11.37 4.68 -9.26
N LYS A 155 12.16 4.07 -8.36
CA LYS A 155 12.12 2.61 -8.14
C LYS A 155 10.85 2.21 -7.39
N SER A 156 10.41 0.99 -7.60
CA SER A 156 9.17 0.47 -7.00
C SER A 156 9.43 -0.80 -6.21
N VAL A 157 8.93 -0.82 -4.97
CA VAL A 157 8.84 -2.03 -4.15
C VAL A 157 7.37 -2.33 -3.93
N PHE A 158 6.99 -3.60 -4.03
CA PHE A 158 5.63 -4.03 -3.77
C PHE A 158 5.59 -5.09 -2.67
N THR A 159 4.91 -4.81 -1.57
CA THR A 159 4.69 -5.82 -0.52
C THR A 159 3.33 -6.46 -0.66
N VAL A 160 3.31 -7.79 -0.65
CA VAL A 160 2.09 -8.58 -0.52
C VAL A 160 1.96 -9.12 0.91
N HIS A 161 0.84 -8.79 1.56
CA HIS A 161 0.49 -9.33 2.87
C HIS A 161 -0.47 -10.51 2.76
N ASN A 162 -1.32 -10.53 1.72
CA ASN A 162 -2.22 -11.65 1.47
C ASN A 162 -2.64 -11.73 -0.01
N LEU A 163 -2.18 -12.76 -0.72
CA LEU A 163 -2.53 -13.02 -2.13
C LEU A 163 -4.02 -13.31 -2.38
N ALA A 164 -4.80 -13.70 -1.36
CA ALA A 164 -6.22 -13.97 -1.52
C ALA A 164 -7.02 -12.74 -1.93
N TYR A 165 -6.54 -11.53 -1.60
CA TYR A 165 -7.17 -10.26 -1.96
C TYR A 165 -6.51 -9.64 -3.19
N GLN A 166 -7.12 -9.88 -4.36
CA GLN A 166 -6.48 -9.58 -5.65
C GLN A 166 -6.88 -8.23 -6.28
N GLY A 167 -7.92 -7.56 -5.74
CA GLY A 167 -8.46 -6.33 -6.32
C GLY A 167 -8.92 -6.52 -7.77
N MET A 168 -9.93 -7.39 -7.95
CA MET A 168 -10.43 -7.81 -9.26
C MET A 168 -11.55 -6.89 -9.77
N TYR A 169 -11.39 -6.39 -10.99
CA TYR A 169 -12.35 -5.48 -11.64
C TYR A 169 -12.58 -5.85 -13.10
N TYR A 170 -13.73 -5.48 -13.67
CA TYR A 170 -14.02 -5.75 -15.08
C TYR A 170 -13.12 -4.94 -16.02
N ALA A 171 -12.82 -5.50 -17.20
CA ALA A 171 -11.95 -4.88 -18.20
C ALA A 171 -12.41 -3.48 -18.67
N HIS A 172 -13.72 -3.20 -18.65
CA HIS A 172 -14.24 -1.88 -19.07
C HIS A 172 -13.71 -0.74 -18.19
N HIS A 173 -13.30 -1.03 -16.95
CA HIS A 173 -12.70 -0.04 -16.06
C HIS A 173 -11.31 0.43 -16.48
N MET A 174 -10.69 -0.17 -17.51
CA MET A 174 -9.49 0.42 -18.12
C MET A 174 -9.72 1.87 -18.59
N ASN A 175 -10.95 2.21 -18.99
CA ASN A 175 -11.32 3.57 -19.36
C ASN A 175 -11.41 4.52 -18.16
N ASP A 176 -11.51 3.97 -16.94
CA ASP A 176 -11.74 4.74 -15.74
C ASP A 176 -10.45 4.99 -14.94
N ILE A 177 -9.37 4.25 -15.19
CA ILE A 177 -8.16 4.27 -14.34
C ILE A 177 -6.97 5.02 -14.95
N ASP A 178 -7.13 5.76 -16.05
CA ASP A 178 -6.05 6.58 -16.64
C ASP A 178 -4.73 5.79 -16.92
N LEU A 179 -4.85 4.51 -17.28
CA LEU A 179 -3.75 3.69 -17.79
C LEU A 179 -3.96 3.42 -19.29
N PRO A 180 -2.88 3.37 -20.09
CA PRO A 180 -2.99 2.98 -21.48
C PRO A 180 -3.56 1.55 -21.61
N TRP A 181 -4.45 1.33 -22.58
CA TRP A 181 -5.02 0.00 -22.87
C TRP A 181 -3.96 -1.08 -23.14
N SER A 182 -2.75 -0.71 -23.56
CA SER A 182 -1.62 -1.64 -23.73
C SER A 182 -1.20 -2.33 -22.43
N PHE A 183 -1.54 -1.79 -21.26
CA PHE A 183 -1.26 -2.39 -19.95
C PHE A 183 -2.19 -3.57 -19.64
N PHE A 184 -3.38 -3.60 -20.26
CA PHE A 184 -4.34 -4.70 -20.17
C PHE A 184 -3.87 -5.86 -21.06
N ASN A 185 -2.86 -6.57 -20.57
CA ASN A 185 -2.19 -7.67 -21.25
C ASN A 185 -1.85 -8.78 -20.25
N MET A 186 -1.76 -10.03 -20.72
CA MET A 186 -1.32 -11.17 -19.90
C MET A 186 0.05 -10.94 -19.24
N HIS A 187 0.93 -10.22 -19.93
CA HIS A 187 2.21 -9.69 -19.45
C HIS A 187 2.01 -8.25 -18.95
N GLY A 188 1.07 -8.10 -18.02
CA GLY A 188 0.61 -6.82 -17.51
C GLY A 188 -0.40 -7.04 -16.37
N LEU A 189 -1.39 -6.15 -16.27
CA LEU A 189 -2.37 -6.18 -15.17
C LEU A 189 -3.58 -7.08 -15.42
N GLU A 190 -3.75 -7.60 -16.64
CA GLU A 190 -4.90 -8.45 -16.99
C GLU A 190 -4.79 -9.80 -16.29
N PHE A 191 -5.88 -10.30 -15.72
CA PHE A 191 -5.93 -11.61 -15.09
C PHE A 191 -7.32 -12.24 -15.33
N ASN A 192 -7.37 -13.32 -16.10
CA ASN A 192 -8.60 -14.05 -16.45
C ASN A 192 -9.70 -13.17 -17.07
N GLY A 193 -9.32 -12.26 -17.97
CA GLY A 193 -10.21 -11.30 -18.65
C GLY A 193 -10.63 -10.10 -17.77
N GLN A 194 -10.08 -10.00 -16.57
CA GLN A 194 -10.32 -8.93 -15.61
C GLN A 194 -9.04 -8.12 -15.34
N ILE A 195 -9.19 -6.99 -14.67
CA ILE A 195 -8.09 -6.20 -14.13
C ILE A 195 -7.78 -6.73 -12.73
N SER A 196 -6.52 -7.03 -12.43
CA SER A 196 -6.07 -7.31 -11.06
C SER A 196 -5.06 -6.26 -10.63
N PHE A 197 -5.41 -5.48 -9.59
CA PHE A 197 -4.48 -4.49 -9.04
C PHE A 197 -3.29 -5.18 -8.37
N LEU A 198 -3.51 -6.32 -7.69
CA LEU A 198 -2.44 -7.11 -7.10
C LEU A 198 -1.47 -7.61 -8.18
N LYS A 199 -1.98 -8.17 -9.29
CA LYS A 199 -1.13 -8.62 -10.40
C LYS A 199 -0.33 -7.47 -10.99
N ALA A 200 -0.93 -6.29 -11.14
CA ALA A 200 -0.23 -5.10 -11.60
C ALA A 200 0.99 -4.78 -10.71
N GLY A 201 0.80 -4.83 -9.39
CA GLY A 201 1.88 -4.62 -8.42
C GLY A 201 3.01 -5.64 -8.58
N LEU A 202 2.67 -6.92 -8.64
CA LEU A 202 3.63 -8.02 -8.84
C LEU A 202 4.35 -7.95 -10.19
N TYR A 203 3.65 -7.55 -11.25
CA TYR A 203 4.20 -7.51 -12.59
C TYR A 203 5.14 -6.32 -12.78
N TYR A 204 4.73 -5.11 -12.39
CA TYR A 204 5.47 -3.89 -12.71
C TYR A 204 6.51 -3.48 -11.65
N ALA A 205 6.47 -4.02 -10.43
CA ALA A 205 7.41 -3.63 -9.38
C ALA A 205 8.86 -4.06 -9.66
N ASP A 206 9.85 -3.21 -9.36
CA ASP A 206 11.27 -3.56 -9.45
C ASP A 206 11.60 -4.71 -8.49
N HIS A 207 11.00 -4.73 -7.29
CA HIS A 207 11.17 -5.80 -6.31
C HIS A 207 9.87 -6.08 -5.55
N ILE A 208 9.63 -7.36 -5.25
CA ILE A 208 8.49 -7.80 -4.44
C ILE A 208 9.00 -8.26 -3.08
N THR A 209 8.31 -7.85 -2.03
CA THR A 209 8.51 -8.42 -0.70
C THR A 209 7.26 -9.11 -0.19
N ALA A 210 7.46 -10.15 0.62
CA ALA A 210 6.41 -10.87 1.31
C ALA A 210 6.68 -10.81 2.82
N VAL A 211 5.66 -11.00 3.65
CA VAL A 211 5.74 -10.82 5.12
C VAL A 211 6.58 -11.86 5.88
N SER A 212 7.14 -12.86 5.18
CA SER A 212 8.16 -13.75 5.74
C SER A 212 8.93 -14.50 4.63
N PRO A 213 10.15 -14.99 4.90
CA PRO A 213 10.89 -15.85 3.98
C PRO A 213 10.15 -17.13 3.61
N THR A 214 9.36 -17.69 4.54
CA THR A 214 8.53 -18.86 4.29
C THR A 214 7.39 -18.52 3.36
N TYR A 215 6.66 -17.44 3.64
CA TYR A 215 5.55 -16.99 2.80
C TYR A 215 6.03 -16.66 1.38
N ALA A 216 7.18 -15.99 1.23
CA ALA A 216 7.79 -15.72 -0.09
C ALA A 216 8.04 -16.99 -0.92
N ARG A 217 8.30 -18.14 -0.28
CA ARG A 217 8.42 -19.44 -0.97
C ARG A 217 7.06 -20.08 -1.23
N GLU A 218 6.17 -20.08 -0.24
CA GLU A 218 4.83 -20.68 -0.34
C GLU A 218 4.05 -20.10 -1.52
N ILE A 219 4.04 -18.77 -1.67
CA ILE A 219 3.28 -18.10 -2.74
C ILE A 219 3.79 -18.40 -4.16
N THR A 220 4.94 -19.08 -4.29
CA THR A 220 5.44 -19.57 -5.57
C THR A 220 4.89 -20.95 -5.93
N GLN A 221 4.15 -21.61 -5.03
CA GLN A 221 3.53 -22.90 -5.25
C GLN A 221 2.08 -22.74 -5.71
N PRO A 222 1.57 -23.62 -6.61
CA PRO A 222 0.19 -23.53 -7.11
C PRO A 222 -0.89 -23.49 -6.03
N GLU A 223 -0.67 -24.16 -4.90
CA GLU A 223 -1.62 -24.26 -3.79
C GLU A 223 -1.84 -22.92 -3.06
N PHE A 224 -0.85 -22.01 -3.12
CA PHE A 224 -0.86 -20.73 -2.40
C PHE A 224 -0.70 -19.51 -3.31
N GLY A 225 -0.44 -19.71 -4.60
CA GLY A 225 -0.20 -18.64 -5.56
C GLY A 225 -1.47 -17.99 -6.12
N TYR A 226 -2.64 -18.59 -5.89
CA TYR A 226 -3.93 -18.08 -6.38
C TYR A 226 -3.96 -17.75 -7.88
N GLY A 227 -3.30 -18.59 -8.70
CA GLY A 227 -3.16 -18.43 -10.15
C GLY A 227 -2.07 -17.44 -10.57
N MET A 228 -1.34 -16.84 -9.63
CA MET A 228 -0.20 -15.96 -9.88
C MET A 228 1.16 -16.64 -9.62
N GLU A 229 1.18 -17.92 -9.27
CA GLU A 229 2.39 -18.70 -8.96
C GLU A 229 3.42 -18.63 -10.10
N GLY A 230 2.99 -18.67 -11.37
CA GLY A 230 3.90 -18.58 -12.50
C GLY A 230 4.67 -17.25 -12.55
N LEU A 231 3.98 -16.14 -12.30
CA LEU A 231 4.59 -14.81 -12.20
C LEU A 231 5.53 -14.73 -10.99
N LEU A 232 5.10 -15.23 -9.83
CA LEU A 232 5.90 -15.21 -8.60
C LEU A 232 7.15 -16.09 -8.69
N GLN A 233 7.06 -17.27 -9.31
CA GLN A 233 8.20 -18.13 -9.60
C GLN A 233 9.19 -17.46 -10.55
N GLN A 234 8.70 -16.73 -11.56
CA GLN A 234 9.56 -15.95 -12.43
C GLN A 234 10.30 -14.88 -11.62
N ARG A 235 9.57 -14.08 -10.83
CA ARG A 235 10.17 -13.01 -10.00
C ARG A 235 11.16 -13.56 -8.98
N HIS A 236 10.89 -14.73 -8.40
CA HIS A 236 11.82 -15.41 -7.51
C HIS A 236 13.12 -15.82 -8.21
N ARG A 237 13.03 -16.45 -9.40
CA ARG A 237 14.20 -16.83 -10.20
C ARG A 237 15.03 -15.64 -10.66
N GLU A 238 14.38 -14.50 -10.91
CA GLU A 238 15.04 -13.22 -11.22
C GLU A 238 15.72 -12.56 -9.99
N GLY A 239 15.57 -13.13 -8.79
CA GLY A 239 16.06 -12.51 -7.55
C GLY A 239 15.25 -11.30 -7.08
N ARG A 240 14.03 -11.14 -7.60
CA ARG A 240 13.13 -9.98 -7.38
C ARG A 240 11.96 -10.28 -6.44
N LEU A 241 12.04 -11.38 -5.69
CA LEU A 241 11.09 -11.74 -4.64
C LEU A 241 11.85 -12.11 -3.38
N SER A 242 11.55 -11.43 -2.27
CA SER A 242 12.18 -11.71 -0.97
C SER A 242 11.14 -11.72 0.15
N GLY A 243 11.40 -12.47 1.22
CA GLY A 243 10.59 -12.42 2.42
C GLY A 243 11.25 -11.58 3.50
N ILE A 244 10.54 -10.62 4.05
CA ILE A 244 10.97 -9.77 5.17
C ILE A 244 9.99 -10.02 6.30
N LEU A 245 10.49 -10.56 7.41
CA LEU A 245 9.65 -10.84 8.58
C LEU A 245 9.07 -9.51 9.10
N ASN A 246 7.76 -9.47 9.35
CA ASN A 246 7.16 -8.34 10.04
C ASN A 246 7.78 -8.21 11.45
N GLY A 247 8.20 -7.00 11.79
CA GLY A 247 8.59 -6.68 13.17
C GLY A 247 7.36 -6.60 14.08
N VAL A 248 7.57 -6.79 15.38
CA VAL A 248 6.60 -6.47 16.43
C VAL A 248 7.10 -5.24 17.18
N ASP A 249 6.19 -4.34 17.55
CA ASP A 249 6.55 -3.20 18.40
C ASP A 249 6.71 -3.68 19.84
N GLU A 250 7.95 -3.78 20.31
CA GLU A 250 8.30 -4.21 21.67
C GLU A 250 7.95 -3.18 22.75
N GLN A 251 7.44 -1.99 22.42
CA GLN A 251 6.86 -1.08 23.42
C GLN A 251 5.39 -1.41 23.69
N ILE A 252 4.70 -1.96 22.68
CA ILE A 252 3.29 -2.33 22.76
C ILE A 252 3.13 -3.80 23.14
N TRP A 253 3.85 -4.68 22.47
CA TRP A 253 3.76 -6.14 22.58
C TRP A 253 4.92 -6.69 23.42
N ASN A 254 5.01 -6.23 24.67
CA ASN A 254 6.04 -6.66 25.60
C ASN A 254 5.48 -7.55 26.71
N PRO A 255 5.73 -8.87 26.69
CA PRO A 255 5.20 -9.77 27.71
C PRO A 255 5.77 -9.51 29.12
N GLU A 256 6.87 -8.77 29.26
CA GLU A 256 7.43 -8.37 30.56
C GLU A 256 6.60 -7.27 31.22
N THR A 257 5.92 -6.43 30.43
CA THR A 257 5.16 -5.28 30.93
C THR A 257 3.67 -5.36 30.66
N ASP A 258 3.23 -6.29 29.82
CA ASP A 258 1.83 -6.47 29.46
C ASP A 258 0.99 -6.79 30.71
N LEU A 259 -0.03 -5.97 30.96
CA LEU A 259 -0.96 -6.09 32.08
C LEU A 259 -2.11 -7.07 31.78
N LEU A 260 -2.30 -7.44 30.51
CA LEU A 260 -3.35 -8.36 30.07
C LEU A 260 -2.92 -9.83 30.22
N LEU A 261 -1.63 -10.10 30.41
CA LEU A 261 -1.13 -11.44 30.67
C LEU A 261 -1.41 -11.87 32.11
N ALA A 262 -1.84 -13.12 32.28
CA ALA A 262 -2.06 -13.72 33.61
C ALA A 262 -0.76 -13.75 34.44
N ALA A 263 0.38 -13.91 33.78
CA ALA A 263 1.71 -13.74 34.35
C ALA A 263 2.62 -13.13 33.29
N ARG A 264 3.36 -12.08 33.68
CA ARG A 264 4.38 -11.47 32.82
C ARG A 264 5.57 -12.40 32.70
N TYR A 265 6.17 -12.43 31.52
CA TYR A 265 7.35 -13.23 31.25
C TYR A 265 8.30 -12.48 30.31
N GLY A 266 9.57 -12.50 30.67
CA GLY A 266 10.71 -12.15 29.84
C GLY A 266 11.58 -13.36 29.50
N ARG A 267 12.70 -13.06 28.83
CA ARG A 267 13.66 -14.06 28.33
C ARG A 267 14.24 -14.96 29.42
N ASP A 268 14.29 -14.46 30.66
CA ASP A 268 14.86 -15.13 31.84
C ASP A 268 13.80 -15.77 32.77
N SER A 269 12.52 -15.79 32.37
CA SER A 269 11.42 -16.31 33.24
C SER A 269 11.31 -17.83 33.26
N GLY A 270 12.33 -18.51 32.71
CA GLY A 270 12.45 -19.95 32.65
C GLY A 270 13.61 -20.44 33.50
N GLU A 271 13.54 -20.21 34.82
CA GLU A 271 14.10 -21.06 35.87
C GLU A 271 13.05 -21.24 36.99
#